data_AF-A0A1C3JTZ5-F1
#
_entry.id   AF-A0A1C3JTZ5-F1
#
_cell.length_a   1.000
_cell.length_b   1.000
_cell.length_c   1.000
_cell.angle_alpha   90.00
_cell.angle_beta   90.00
_cell.angle_gamma   90.00
#
_symmetry.space_group_name_H-M   'P 1'
#
loop_
_entity.id
_entity.type
_entity.pdbx_description
1 polymer ?
#
loop_
_entity_poly.entity_id
_entity_poly.type
_entity_poly.pdbx_seq_one_letter_code
_entity_poly.pdbx_strand_id
1 'polypeptide(L)'
;MSKVCAVTLDGTTYEIESGENLLAGLTSNGVIVPHSCLAGACRTCCLYEATTTTPLLACQQRVTEDLSLTTQAHHVYDVVLEHVTVSELTQRWAVVTGHTKMALPLGADIRWQCGGQEGRSTCCSPDGTTLDFYFPTHLCNQIDTLKLVNKPQRALLDPNATFLLLYGAKNEPMARHFAEALTASNVGTKIELALIDLSKSDASLSFKRFDMAVVMADESISLHALETWLTNSRCRVNEFTYLINHS
;
A
#
# COMPACT_ATOMS: atom_id res chain seq x y z
N MET A 1 -36.98 -12.10 28.12
CA MET A 1 -35.54 -12.29 27.82
C MET A 1 -35.20 -11.32 26.72
N SER A 2 -34.27 -10.39 26.93
CA SER A 2 -33.74 -9.56 25.84
C SER A 2 -32.98 -10.48 24.88
N LYS A 3 -33.26 -10.35 23.58
CA LYS A 3 -32.49 -11.05 22.55
C LYS A 3 -31.14 -10.35 22.45
N VAL A 4 -30.06 -11.10 22.38
CA VAL A 4 -28.70 -10.57 22.18
C VAL A 4 -28.28 -10.87 20.74
N CYS A 5 -27.57 -9.95 20.11
CA CYS A 5 -27.01 -10.11 18.77
C CYS A 5 -25.48 -10.11 18.85
N ALA A 6 -24.85 -10.95 18.03
CA ALA A 6 -23.40 -10.98 17.88
C ALA A 6 -22.96 -9.90 16.89
N VAL A 7 -22.19 -8.92 17.38
CA VAL A 7 -21.58 -7.88 16.54
C VAL A 7 -20.08 -8.11 16.48
N THR A 8 -19.59 -8.58 15.33
CA THR A 8 -18.15 -8.72 15.07
C THR A 8 -17.62 -7.42 14.49
N LEU A 9 -16.64 -6.78 15.13
CA LEU A 9 -15.92 -5.62 14.62
C LEU A 9 -14.43 -5.94 14.50
N ASP A 10 -13.87 -5.78 13.29
CA ASP A 10 -12.44 -6.02 13.00
C ASP A 10 -11.94 -7.39 13.52
N GLY A 11 -12.80 -8.41 13.39
CA GLY A 11 -12.51 -9.79 13.82
C GLY A 11 -12.77 -10.11 15.29
N THR A 12 -13.18 -9.14 16.11
CA THR A 12 -13.56 -9.37 17.52
C THR A 12 -15.07 -9.30 17.68
N THR A 13 -15.67 -10.29 18.36
CA THR A 13 -17.13 -10.38 18.55
C THR A 13 -17.56 -9.87 19.91
N TYR A 14 -18.61 -9.05 19.90
CA TYR A 14 -19.24 -8.44 21.07
C TYR A 14 -20.71 -8.83 21.12
N GLU A 15 -21.23 -9.02 22.32
CA GLU A 15 -22.64 -9.27 22.57
C GLU A 15 -23.35 -7.94 22.86
N ILE A 16 -24.32 -7.57 22.04
CA ILE A 16 -25.08 -6.31 22.15
C ILE A 16 -26.58 -6.62 22.19
N GLU A 17 -27.33 -5.94 23.04
CA GLU A 17 -28.76 -6.19 23.15
C GLU A 17 -29.51 -5.77 21.87
N SER A 18 -30.42 -6.63 21.42
CA SER A 18 -31.31 -6.33 20.30
C SER A 18 -32.18 -5.12 20.64
N GLY A 19 -32.12 -4.10 19.79
CA GLY A 19 -32.77 -2.80 19.94
C GLY A 19 -31.83 -1.71 20.45
N GLU A 20 -30.67 -2.06 21.00
CA GLU A 20 -29.67 -1.11 21.49
C GLU A 20 -29.03 -0.33 20.34
N ASN A 21 -28.58 0.89 20.63
CA ASN A 21 -27.78 1.69 19.70
C ASN A 21 -26.38 1.06 19.53
N LEU A 22 -25.94 0.87 18.28
CA LEU A 22 -24.69 0.20 17.98
C LEU A 22 -23.47 0.90 18.60
N LEU A 23 -23.39 2.24 18.53
CA LEU A 23 -22.28 2.98 19.12
C LEU A 23 -22.26 2.82 20.65
N ALA A 24 -23.43 2.90 21.30
CA ALA A 24 -23.53 2.73 22.75
C ALA A 24 -23.14 1.31 23.20
N GLY A 25 -23.61 0.28 22.49
CA GLY A 25 -23.30 -1.12 22.79
C GLY A 25 -21.81 -1.42 22.62
N LEU A 26 -21.19 -0.95 21.53
CA LEU A 26 -19.75 -1.10 21.30
C LEU A 26 -18.91 -0.36 22.36
N THR A 27 -19.27 0.88 22.67
CA THR A 27 -18.52 1.69 23.65
C THR A 27 -18.64 1.10 25.07
N SER A 28 -19.82 0.58 25.44
CA SER A 28 -20.02 -0.10 26.73
C SER A 28 -19.20 -1.38 26.86
N ASN A 29 -18.89 -2.04 25.74
CA ASN A 29 -17.96 -3.16 25.65
C ASN A 29 -16.48 -2.74 25.57
N GLY A 30 -16.17 -1.45 25.78
CA GLY A 30 -14.79 -0.94 25.78
C GLY A 30 -14.18 -0.72 24.40
N VAL A 31 -14.97 -0.80 23.32
CA VAL A 31 -14.51 -0.57 21.96
C VAL A 31 -14.37 0.92 21.68
N ILE A 32 -13.21 1.34 21.17
CA ILE A 32 -12.97 2.72 20.75
C ILE A 32 -13.49 2.91 19.33
N VAL A 33 -14.72 3.42 19.21
CA VAL A 33 -15.27 3.87 17.92
C VAL A 33 -15.12 5.39 17.84
N PRO A 34 -14.41 5.96 16.85
CA PRO A 34 -14.32 7.41 16.68
C PRO A 34 -15.72 8.03 16.56
N HIS A 35 -16.04 9.07 17.32
CA HIS A 35 -17.36 9.72 17.25
C HIS A 35 -17.27 11.17 17.72
N SER A 36 -18.25 11.99 17.34
CA SER A 36 -18.33 13.39 17.78
C SER A 36 -19.77 13.89 17.88
N CYS A 37 -20.47 14.07 16.76
CA CYS A 37 -21.76 14.78 16.77
C CYS A 37 -22.94 13.99 17.34
N LEU A 38 -22.85 12.64 17.42
CA LEU A 38 -23.93 11.71 17.78
C LEU A 38 -25.24 11.84 16.98
N ALA A 39 -25.32 12.77 16.03
CA ALA A 39 -26.46 13.08 15.18
C ALA A 39 -26.25 12.60 13.72
N GLY A 40 -25.20 11.81 13.46
CA GLY A 40 -24.85 11.29 12.13
C GLY A 40 -24.20 12.29 11.16
N ALA A 41 -24.27 13.60 11.41
CA ALA A 41 -23.78 14.63 10.50
C ALA A 41 -22.25 14.60 10.26
N CYS A 42 -21.44 14.37 11.31
CA CYS A 42 -19.97 14.40 11.19
C CYS A 42 -19.39 13.12 10.57
N ARG A 43 -20.18 12.04 10.50
CA ARG A 43 -19.80 10.72 9.98
C ARG A 43 -18.55 10.06 10.61
N THR A 44 -18.00 10.61 11.68
CA THR A 44 -16.79 10.09 12.35
C THR A 44 -16.97 8.64 12.84
N CYS A 45 -18.19 8.25 13.21
CA CYS A 45 -18.53 6.90 13.66
C CYS A 45 -18.97 5.95 12.54
N CYS A 46 -18.48 6.16 11.33
CA CYS A 46 -18.80 5.31 10.19
C CYS A 46 -18.10 3.97 10.33
N LEU A 47 -18.88 2.89 10.32
CA LEU A 47 -18.45 1.51 10.22
C LEU A 47 -18.95 0.95 8.88
N TYR A 48 -18.47 -0.21 8.48
CA TYR A 48 -18.83 -0.83 7.20
C TYR A 48 -19.19 -2.29 7.41
N GLU A 49 -20.27 -2.75 6.79
CA GLU A 49 -20.57 -4.18 6.77
C GLU A 49 -19.52 -4.94 5.96
N ALA A 50 -19.00 -6.03 6.54
CA ALA A 50 -17.86 -6.79 6.01
C ALA A 50 -18.12 -7.36 4.60
N THR A 51 -19.38 -7.60 4.23
CA THR A 51 -19.77 -8.24 2.96
C THR A 51 -20.25 -7.26 1.90
N THR A 52 -20.91 -6.16 2.27
CA THR A 52 -21.60 -5.28 1.30
C THR A 52 -20.98 -3.89 1.17
N THR A 53 -19.99 -3.54 2.01
CA THR A 53 -19.37 -2.20 2.07
C THR A 53 -20.35 -1.06 2.38
N THR A 54 -21.58 -1.38 2.78
CA THR A 54 -22.61 -0.40 3.09
C THR A 54 -22.15 0.41 4.31
N PRO A 55 -21.97 1.74 4.17
CA PRO A 55 -21.55 2.57 5.29
C PRO A 55 -22.69 2.67 6.29
N LEU A 56 -22.35 2.47 7.55
CA LEU A 56 -23.29 2.46 8.65
C LEU A 56 -22.80 3.43 9.72
N LEU A 57 -23.65 4.38 10.09
CA LEU A 57 -23.32 5.35 11.14
C LEU A 57 -23.66 4.71 12.50
N ALA A 58 -22.65 4.31 13.25
CA ALA A 58 -22.87 3.59 14.52
C ALA A 58 -23.80 4.34 15.49
N CYS A 59 -23.73 5.68 15.51
CA CYS A 59 -24.61 6.51 16.36
C CYS A 59 -26.09 6.53 15.91
N GLN A 60 -26.39 6.16 14.66
CA GLN A 60 -27.76 6.15 14.12
C GLN A 60 -28.33 4.74 13.95
N GLN A 61 -27.51 3.70 14.13
CA GLN A 61 -27.93 2.31 13.93
C GLN A 61 -28.44 1.69 15.24
N ARG A 62 -29.54 0.94 15.14
CA ARG A 62 -29.95 -0.03 16.17
C ARG A 62 -29.58 -1.45 15.76
N VAL A 63 -29.14 -2.26 16.71
CA VAL A 63 -28.79 -3.67 16.48
C VAL A 63 -30.06 -4.50 16.51
N THR A 64 -30.45 -5.14 15.42
CA THR A 64 -31.64 -6.02 15.37
C THR A 64 -31.32 -7.47 14.99
N GLU A 65 -30.11 -7.66 14.48
CA GLU A 65 -29.55 -8.92 14.00
C GLU A 65 -28.04 -8.93 14.22
N ASP A 66 -27.43 -10.09 13.97
CA ASP A 66 -25.99 -10.24 14.04
C ASP A 66 -25.34 -9.41 12.93
N LEU A 67 -24.27 -8.69 13.25
CA LEU A 67 -23.58 -7.80 12.33
C LEU A 67 -22.11 -8.20 12.23
N SER A 68 -21.57 -8.20 11.01
CA SER A 68 -20.13 -8.29 10.78
C SER A 68 -19.66 -6.98 10.18
N LEU A 69 -18.83 -6.26 10.92
CA LEU A 69 -18.43 -4.88 10.67
C LEU A 69 -16.92 -4.71 10.65
N THR A 70 -16.46 -3.64 10.03
CA THR A 70 -15.07 -3.17 10.11
C THR A 70 -15.00 -1.65 10.26
N THR A 71 -13.94 -1.17 10.92
CA THR A 71 -13.60 0.27 10.96
C THR A 71 -12.95 0.76 9.68
N GLN A 72 -12.39 -0.15 8.88
CA GLN A 72 -11.81 0.19 7.60
C GLN A 72 -12.93 0.23 6.57
N ALA A 73 -13.06 1.37 5.88
CA ALA A 73 -13.78 1.34 4.63
C ALA A 73 -13.08 0.32 3.74
N HIS A 74 -13.75 -0.80 3.43
CA HIS A 74 -13.39 -1.60 2.28
C HIS A 74 -13.68 -0.75 1.03
N HIS A 75 -12.92 0.32 0.81
CA HIS A 75 -12.90 1.07 -0.45
C HIS A 75 -12.08 0.27 -1.48
N VAL A 76 -12.31 -1.04 -1.58
CA VAL A 76 -11.78 -1.86 -2.65
C VAL A 76 -12.78 -1.74 -3.78
N TYR A 77 -12.55 -0.78 -4.68
CA TYR A 77 -13.26 -0.71 -5.94
C TYR A 77 -12.31 -1.11 -7.05
N ASP A 78 -12.84 -1.87 -8.01
CA ASP A 78 -12.17 -2.16 -9.26
C ASP A 78 -11.99 -0.86 -10.05
N VAL A 79 -10.74 -0.50 -10.27
CA VAL A 79 -10.35 0.57 -11.17
C VAL A 79 -9.95 -0.06 -12.49
N VAL A 80 -10.64 0.33 -13.56
CA VAL A 80 -10.32 -0.08 -14.94
C VAL A 80 -9.23 0.82 -15.48
N LEU A 81 -8.26 0.22 -16.16
CA LEU A 81 -7.20 0.92 -16.87
C LEU A 81 -7.57 1.00 -18.37
N GLU A 82 -7.58 2.21 -18.91
CA GLU A 82 -7.89 2.48 -20.32
C GLU A 82 -6.58 2.76 -21.10
N HIS A 83 -6.57 2.49 -22.41
CA HIS A 83 -5.43 2.76 -23.29
C HIS A 83 -4.09 2.20 -22.76
N VAL A 84 -4.11 0.94 -22.34
CA VAL A 84 -2.97 0.29 -21.71
C VAL A 84 -1.82 0.10 -22.69
N THR A 85 -0.62 0.49 -22.28
CA THR A 85 0.65 0.17 -22.95
C THR A 85 1.57 -0.56 -21.98
N VAL A 86 2.44 -1.42 -22.53
CA VAL A 86 3.37 -2.24 -21.76
C VAL A 86 4.77 -2.04 -22.33
N SER A 87 5.72 -1.68 -21.46
CA SER A 87 7.14 -1.55 -21.79
C SER A 87 7.96 -2.50 -20.93
N GLU A 88 8.60 -3.50 -21.53
CA GLU A 88 9.41 -4.47 -20.80
C GLU A 88 10.70 -3.81 -20.25
N LEU A 89 10.97 -3.96 -18.96
CA LEU A 89 12.23 -3.53 -18.33
C LEU A 89 13.19 -4.71 -18.18
N THR A 90 12.66 -5.86 -17.80
CA THR A 90 13.37 -7.12 -17.57
C THR A 90 12.46 -8.29 -17.91
N GLN A 91 13.02 -9.51 -17.91
CA GLN A 91 12.23 -10.74 -18.01
C GLN A 91 11.20 -10.92 -16.87
N ARG A 92 11.37 -10.19 -15.75
CA ARG A 92 10.48 -10.27 -14.57
C ARG A 92 9.48 -9.12 -14.52
N TRP A 93 9.90 -7.93 -14.91
CA TRP A 93 9.17 -6.68 -14.71
C TRP A 93 9.00 -5.91 -16.01
N ALA A 94 7.79 -5.43 -16.24
CA ALA A 94 7.44 -4.42 -17.21
C ALA A 94 6.88 -3.17 -16.50
N VAL A 95 6.86 -2.05 -17.19
CA VAL A 95 6.04 -0.89 -16.82
C VAL A 95 4.74 -0.99 -17.60
N VAL A 96 3.63 -0.99 -16.88
CA VAL A 96 2.30 -0.84 -17.45
C VAL A 96 1.90 0.62 -17.27
N THR A 97 1.54 1.26 -18.36
CA THR A 97 1.03 2.64 -18.40
C THR A 97 -0.40 2.62 -18.90
N GLY A 98 -1.29 3.31 -18.22
CA GLY A 98 -2.63 3.53 -18.75
C GLY A 98 -3.38 4.66 -18.09
N HIS A 99 -4.51 5.03 -18.69
CA HIS A 99 -5.36 6.09 -18.20
C HIS A 99 -6.37 5.56 -17.19
N THR A 100 -6.55 6.30 -16.11
CA THR A 100 -7.55 6.00 -15.11
C THR A 100 -7.96 7.27 -14.37
N LYS A 101 -9.14 7.23 -13.74
CA LYS A 101 -9.62 8.31 -12.86
C LYS A 101 -8.87 8.37 -11.52
N MET A 102 -7.96 7.42 -11.28
CA MET A 102 -7.15 7.33 -10.07
C MET A 102 -5.78 7.96 -10.29
N ALA A 103 -5.51 9.08 -9.64
CA ALA A 103 -4.16 9.63 -9.54
C ALA A 103 -3.46 9.03 -8.31
N LEU A 104 -2.30 8.40 -8.50
CA LEU A 104 -1.47 7.90 -7.41
C LEU A 104 -0.11 8.59 -7.43
N PRO A 105 0.41 8.98 -6.25
CA PRO A 105 1.74 9.57 -6.16
C PRO A 105 2.82 8.53 -6.47
N LEU A 106 3.99 9.02 -6.90
CA LEU A 106 5.19 8.21 -7.06
C LEU A 106 5.52 7.46 -5.77
N GLY A 107 5.73 6.14 -5.86
CA GLY A 107 5.97 5.27 -4.71
C GLY A 107 4.72 4.67 -4.04
N ALA A 108 3.51 5.01 -4.49
CA ALA A 108 2.28 4.44 -3.94
C ALA A 108 2.15 2.92 -4.17
N ASP A 109 1.55 2.21 -3.21
CA ASP A 109 1.22 0.78 -3.32
C ASP A 109 0.00 0.61 -4.26
N ILE A 110 0.15 -0.27 -5.24
CA ILE A 110 -0.90 -0.64 -6.19
C ILE A 110 -1.21 -2.10 -5.99
N ARG A 111 -2.49 -2.40 -5.78
CA ARG A 111 -3.01 -3.76 -5.76
C ARG A 111 -3.67 -4.07 -7.08
N TRP A 112 -3.45 -5.28 -7.55
CA TRP A 112 -4.03 -5.72 -8.81
C TRP A 112 -4.54 -7.15 -8.73
N GLN A 113 -5.54 -7.42 -9.56
CA GLN A 113 -5.99 -8.76 -9.93
C GLN A 113 -5.85 -8.89 -11.45
N CYS A 114 -5.24 -9.97 -11.92
CA CYS A 114 -5.00 -10.21 -13.34
C CYS A 114 -4.91 -11.72 -13.60
N GLY A 115 -5.66 -12.25 -14.56
CA GLY A 115 -5.55 -13.66 -14.93
C GLY A 115 -5.87 -14.65 -13.80
N GLY A 116 -6.74 -14.25 -12.85
CA GLY A 116 -7.04 -15.05 -11.66
C GLY A 116 -5.95 -15.02 -10.58
N GLN A 117 -4.91 -14.21 -10.75
CA GLN A 117 -3.88 -13.96 -9.74
C GLN A 117 -4.08 -12.59 -9.11
N GLU A 118 -3.57 -12.41 -7.89
CA GLU A 118 -3.52 -11.13 -7.20
C GLU A 118 -2.09 -10.75 -6.86
N GLY A 119 -1.80 -9.46 -6.79
CA GLY A 119 -0.46 -9.02 -6.42
C GLY A 119 -0.39 -7.56 -5.98
N ARG A 120 0.86 -7.14 -5.76
CA ARG A 120 1.22 -5.78 -5.36
C ARG A 120 2.29 -5.24 -6.30
N SER A 121 2.21 -3.95 -6.53
CA SER A 121 3.09 -3.18 -7.39
C SER A 121 3.31 -1.80 -6.80
N THR A 122 4.23 -1.05 -7.38
CA THR A 122 4.49 0.34 -7.00
C THR A 122 4.20 1.26 -8.17
N CYS A 123 3.57 2.40 -7.87
CA CYS A 123 3.40 3.52 -8.80
C CYS A 123 4.75 4.13 -9.15
N CYS A 124 5.06 4.22 -10.44
CA CYS A 124 6.24 4.89 -10.97
C CYS A 124 5.88 6.09 -11.88
N SER A 125 4.66 6.61 -11.76
CA SER A 125 4.15 7.72 -12.58
C SER A 125 4.89 9.03 -12.25
N PRO A 126 5.49 9.71 -13.24
CA PRO A 126 6.26 10.92 -12.99
C PRO A 126 5.40 12.19 -12.80
N ASP A 127 4.29 12.31 -13.53
CA ASP A 127 3.46 13.53 -13.56
C ASP A 127 1.99 13.31 -13.19
N GLY A 128 1.58 12.05 -12.98
CA GLY A 128 0.22 11.65 -12.60
C GLY A 128 -0.82 11.82 -13.71
N THR A 129 -0.42 12.08 -14.96
CA THR A 129 -1.33 12.15 -16.12
C THR A 129 -1.81 10.76 -16.56
N THR A 130 -0.91 9.79 -16.45
CA THR A 130 -1.19 8.35 -16.54
C THR A 130 -0.89 7.69 -15.20
N LEU A 131 -1.39 6.46 -15.06
CA LEU A 131 -0.94 5.55 -14.03
C LEU A 131 0.07 4.58 -14.63
N ASP A 132 1.32 4.75 -14.21
CA ASP A 132 2.46 3.91 -14.52
C ASP A 132 2.83 3.08 -13.29
N PHE A 133 3.03 1.78 -13.48
CA PHE A 133 3.42 0.89 -12.40
C PHE A 133 4.17 -0.35 -12.87
N TYR A 134 5.00 -0.89 -11.98
CA TYR A 134 5.74 -2.13 -12.26
C TYR A 134 4.81 -3.34 -12.23
N PHE A 135 4.87 -4.20 -13.23
CA PHE A 135 3.98 -5.36 -13.36
C PHE A 135 4.75 -6.60 -13.84
N PRO A 136 4.37 -7.83 -13.42
CA PRO A 136 5.08 -9.02 -13.84
C PRO A 136 4.98 -9.27 -15.35
N THR A 137 6.13 -9.42 -16.03
CA THR A 137 6.18 -9.61 -17.49
C THR A 137 5.36 -10.81 -17.96
N HIS A 138 5.37 -11.90 -17.19
CA HIS A 138 4.62 -13.13 -17.50
C HIS A 138 3.09 -12.99 -17.45
N LEU A 139 2.56 -11.91 -16.86
CA LEU A 139 1.12 -11.62 -16.80
C LEU A 139 0.69 -10.58 -17.84
N CYS A 140 1.63 -9.95 -18.55
CA CYS A 140 1.32 -8.87 -19.50
C CYS A 140 0.45 -9.32 -20.68
N ASN A 141 0.41 -10.63 -20.98
CA ASN A 141 -0.46 -11.20 -22.00
C ASN A 141 -1.95 -11.26 -21.57
N GLN A 142 -2.25 -11.05 -20.29
CA GLN A 142 -3.60 -11.08 -19.70
C GLN A 142 -4.02 -9.69 -19.19
N ILE A 143 -3.34 -8.64 -19.66
CA ILE A 143 -3.52 -7.26 -19.18
C ILE A 143 -4.92 -6.71 -19.44
N ASP A 144 -5.66 -7.29 -20.39
CA ASP A 144 -7.07 -7.01 -20.67
C ASP A 144 -7.99 -7.42 -19.51
N THR A 145 -7.56 -8.36 -18.67
CA THR A 145 -8.25 -8.77 -17.43
C THR A 145 -7.80 -7.99 -16.20
N LEU A 146 -6.84 -7.07 -16.34
CA LEU A 146 -6.27 -6.32 -15.23
C LEU A 146 -7.35 -5.46 -14.56
N LYS A 147 -7.44 -5.61 -13.25
CA LYS A 147 -8.20 -4.75 -12.36
C LYS A 147 -7.27 -4.21 -11.30
N LEU A 148 -7.36 -2.92 -11.04
CA LEU A 148 -6.64 -2.30 -9.92
C LEU A 148 -7.57 -2.16 -8.73
N VAL A 149 -7.03 -2.32 -7.54
CA VAL A 149 -7.76 -2.22 -6.28
C VAL A 149 -7.31 -0.96 -5.56
N ASN A 150 -8.22 0.00 -5.39
CA ASN A 150 -7.96 1.19 -4.61
C ASN A 150 -7.87 0.85 -3.11
N LYS A 151 -6.90 1.42 -2.39
CA LYS A 151 -6.78 1.32 -0.93
C LYS A 151 -6.24 2.63 -0.35
N PRO A 152 -6.50 2.92 0.93
CA PRO A 152 -5.86 4.02 1.63
C PRO A 152 -4.34 3.90 1.52
N GLN A 153 -3.71 4.93 0.96
CA GLN A 153 -2.26 4.97 0.74
C GLN A 153 -1.54 5.35 2.04
N ARG A 154 -0.38 4.75 2.30
CA ARG A 154 0.52 5.13 3.40
C ARG A 154 1.88 5.53 2.83
N ALA A 155 2.43 6.60 3.43
CA ALA A 155 3.71 7.24 3.16
C ALA A 155 3.89 7.72 1.71
N LEU A 156 3.75 9.04 1.54
CA LEU A 156 4.27 9.76 0.38
C LEU A 156 5.79 9.87 0.53
N LEU A 157 6.53 9.68 -0.56
CA LEU A 157 7.96 9.97 -0.59
C LEU A 157 8.18 11.47 -0.30
N ASP A 158 9.08 11.80 0.62
CA ASP A 158 9.43 13.19 0.90
C ASP A 158 10.22 13.76 -0.29
N PRO A 159 9.75 14.82 -0.97
CA PRO A 159 10.46 15.42 -2.08
C PRO A 159 11.83 16.01 -1.70
N ASN A 160 12.09 16.24 -0.41
CA ASN A 160 13.37 16.77 0.06
C ASN A 160 14.35 15.70 0.55
N ALA A 161 13.90 14.44 0.66
CA ALA A 161 14.72 13.36 1.17
C ALA A 161 15.92 13.05 0.27
N THR A 162 16.98 12.52 0.89
CA THR A 162 18.05 11.83 0.19
C THR A 162 17.74 10.34 0.12
N PHE A 163 17.79 9.77 -1.09
CA PHE A 163 17.38 8.39 -1.38
C PHE A 163 18.57 7.49 -1.69
N LEU A 164 18.53 6.28 -1.13
CA LEU A 164 19.36 5.15 -1.53
C LEU A 164 18.49 4.05 -2.14
N LEU A 165 18.59 3.84 -3.44
CA LEU A 165 17.89 2.77 -4.15
C LEU A 165 18.74 1.49 -4.09
N LEU A 166 18.30 0.56 -3.25
CA LEU A 166 18.95 -0.75 -3.08
C LEU A 166 18.28 -1.77 -3.98
N TYR A 167 19.04 -2.47 -4.82
CA TYR A 167 18.48 -3.40 -5.80
C TYR A 167 19.18 -4.76 -5.81
N GLY A 168 18.42 -5.81 -6.11
CA GLY A 168 18.97 -7.14 -6.41
C GLY A 168 19.59 -7.19 -7.81
N ALA A 169 20.46 -8.17 -8.07
CA ALA A 169 21.24 -8.27 -9.32
C ALA A 169 20.38 -8.24 -10.60
N LYS A 170 19.13 -8.68 -10.56
CA LYS A 170 18.24 -8.70 -11.75
C LYS A 170 17.32 -7.47 -11.82
N ASN A 171 17.33 -6.61 -10.81
CA ASN A 171 16.44 -5.47 -10.69
C ASN A 171 17.12 -4.11 -10.97
N GLU A 172 18.37 -4.12 -11.44
CA GLU A 172 19.10 -2.88 -11.78
C GLU A 172 18.35 -2.01 -12.81
N PRO A 173 17.75 -2.54 -13.89
CA PRO A 173 16.97 -1.71 -14.83
C PRO A 173 15.76 -1.05 -14.18
N MET A 174 15.09 -1.75 -13.26
CA MET A 174 13.96 -1.22 -12.52
C MET A 174 14.39 -0.12 -11.54
N ALA A 175 15.53 -0.29 -10.87
CA ALA A 175 16.07 0.72 -9.98
C ALA A 175 16.48 2.00 -10.72
N ARG A 176 17.08 1.86 -11.92
CA ARG A 176 17.35 3.00 -12.80
C ARG A 176 16.08 3.71 -13.24
N HIS A 177 15.09 2.96 -13.71
CA HIS A 177 13.80 3.52 -14.10
C HIS A 177 13.14 4.29 -12.95
N PHE A 178 13.18 3.76 -11.73
CA PHE A 178 12.62 4.47 -10.56
C PHE A 178 13.41 5.74 -10.21
N ALA A 179 14.74 5.72 -10.35
CA ALA A 179 15.58 6.91 -10.15
C ALA A 179 15.25 8.02 -11.16
N GLU A 180 15.01 7.64 -12.42
CA GLU A 180 14.58 8.56 -13.49
C GLU A 180 13.20 9.14 -13.18
N ALA A 181 12.25 8.33 -12.70
CA ALA A 181 10.94 8.80 -12.26
C ALA A 181 11.04 9.79 -11.09
N LEU A 182 11.83 9.49 -10.06
CA LEU A 182 12.10 10.41 -8.95
C LEU A 182 12.65 11.75 -9.44
N THR A 183 13.64 11.69 -10.34
CA THR A 183 14.25 12.89 -10.94
C THR A 183 13.23 13.70 -11.75
N ALA A 184 12.44 13.03 -12.59
CA ALA A 184 11.42 13.67 -13.42
C ALA A 184 10.31 14.34 -12.59
N SER A 185 9.96 13.75 -11.45
CA SER A 185 8.97 14.31 -10.51
C SER A 185 9.54 15.39 -9.58
N ASN A 186 10.83 15.74 -9.68
CA ASN A 186 11.54 16.57 -8.70
C ASN A 186 11.41 16.06 -7.26
N VAL A 187 11.43 14.74 -7.09
CA VAL A 187 11.38 14.06 -5.79
C VAL A 187 12.79 13.61 -5.41
N GLY A 188 13.28 14.15 -4.31
CA GLY A 188 14.57 13.84 -3.73
C GLY A 188 15.65 14.83 -4.11
N THR A 189 16.49 15.17 -3.13
CA THR A 189 17.63 16.09 -3.32
C THR A 189 18.89 15.36 -3.76
N LYS A 190 18.95 14.05 -3.54
CA LYS A 190 20.05 13.18 -3.93
C LYS A 190 19.53 11.75 -4.08
N ILE A 191 19.89 11.08 -5.16
CA ILE A 191 19.51 9.69 -5.43
C ILE A 191 20.80 8.91 -5.74
N GLU A 192 21.06 7.86 -4.97
CA GLU A 192 22.16 6.92 -5.25
C GLU A 192 21.62 5.50 -5.41
N LEU A 193 22.29 4.70 -6.23
CA LEU A 193 21.95 3.31 -6.51
C LEU A 193 23.04 2.39 -5.96
N ALA A 194 22.67 1.31 -5.28
CA ALA A 194 23.61 0.28 -4.84
C ALA A 194 23.06 -1.14 -4.98
N LEU A 195 23.92 -2.04 -5.49
CA LEU A 195 23.62 -3.46 -5.58
C LEU A 195 23.66 -4.09 -4.20
N ILE A 196 22.62 -4.84 -3.84
CA ILE A 196 22.58 -5.61 -2.61
C ILE A 196 23.44 -6.86 -2.80
N ASP A 197 24.59 -6.90 -2.14
CA ASP A 197 25.43 -8.07 -2.01
C ASP A 197 25.77 -8.28 -0.52
N LEU A 198 24.92 -9.04 0.17
CA LEU A 198 25.06 -9.28 1.61
C LEU A 198 26.33 -10.05 1.99
N SER A 199 27.05 -10.61 1.02
CA SER A 199 28.29 -11.35 1.28
C SER A 199 29.49 -10.46 1.58
N LYS A 200 29.43 -9.17 1.23
CA LYS A 200 30.54 -8.22 1.40
C LYS A 200 30.03 -6.81 1.69
N SER A 201 30.84 -6.00 2.36
CA SER A 201 30.54 -4.57 2.51
C SER A 201 30.73 -3.82 1.19
N ASP A 202 29.99 -2.72 1.01
CA ASP A 202 30.10 -1.83 -0.14
C ASP A 202 30.86 -0.55 0.25
N ALA A 203 32.12 -0.47 -0.18
CA ALA A 203 32.97 0.69 0.09
C ALA A 203 32.45 1.99 -0.56
N SER A 204 31.63 1.89 -1.63
CA SER A 204 31.05 3.06 -2.28
C SER A 204 30.03 3.78 -1.41
N LEU A 205 29.48 3.10 -0.40
CA LEU A 205 28.50 3.64 0.55
C LEU A 205 29.14 4.23 1.82
N SER A 206 30.46 4.08 1.98
CA SER A 206 31.14 4.45 3.22
C SER A 206 30.98 5.93 3.55
N PHE A 207 30.58 6.20 4.80
CA PHE A 207 30.36 7.53 5.37
C PHE A 207 29.23 8.34 4.71
N LYS A 208 28.34 7.68 3.99
CA LYS A 208 27.13 8.30 3.45
C LYS A 208 25.96 8.14 4.42
N ARG A 209 25.05 9.10 4.37
CA ARG A 209 23.78 9.08 5.09
C ARG A 209 22.66 9.38 4.10
N PHE A 210 21.57 8.64 4.23
CA PHE A 210 20.35 8.82 3.46
C PHE A 210 19.15 8.90 4.41
N ASP A 211 18.12 9.61 3.99
CA ASP A 211 16.87 9.68 4.75
C ASP A 211 16.05 8.42 4.52
N MET A 212 15.98 7.92 3.28
CA MET A 212 15.18 6.77 2.90
C MET A 212 15.99 5.80 2.03
N ALA A 213 15.94 4.51 2.35
CA ALA A 213 16.31 3.45 1.43
C ALA A 213 15.07 2.82 0.80
N VAL A 214 15.08 2.73 -0.52
CA VAL A 214 14.03 2.09 -1.31
C VAL A 214 14.58 0.74 -1.79
N VAL A 215 13.97 -0.35 -1.35
CA VAL A 215 14.46 -1.71 -1.55
C VAL A 215 13.69 -2.40 -2.67
N MET A 216 14.45 -2.87 -3.67
CA MET A 216 14.01 -3.55 -4.88
C MET A 216 14.77 -4.88 -5.03
N ALA A 217 14.59 -5.77 -4.05
CA ALA A 217 15.29 -7.05 -3.98
C ALA A 217 14.64 -8.13 -4.87
N ASP A 218 15.44 -9.09 -5.30
CA ASP A 218 15.00 -10.27 -6.06
C ASP A 218 14.33 -11.34 -5.19
N GLU A 219 14.61 -11.29 -3.88
CA GLU A 219 14.20 -12.25 -2.87
C GLU A 219 13.80 -11.47 -1.60
N SER A 220 13.09 -12.13 -0.69
CA SER A 220 12.77 -11.53 0.60
C SER A 220 14.03 -11.35 1.42
N ILE A 221 14.44 -10.10 1.65
CA ILE A 221 15.57 -9.75 2.49
C ILE A 221 15.05 -9.14 3.79
N SER A 222 15.49 -9.66 4.92
CA SER A 222 15.09 -9.13 6.22
C SER A 222 15.71 -7.75 6.46
N LEU A 223 14.96 -6.87 7.12
CA LEU A 223 15.43 -5.55 7.53
C LEU A 223 16.74 -5.67 8.33
N HIS A 224 16.82 -6.63 9.25
CA HIS A 224 18.02 -6.85 10.06
C HIS A 224 19.27 -7.18 9.23
N ALA A 225 19.13 -7.98 8.17
CA ALA A 225 20.25 -8.30 7.29
C ALA A 225 20.73 -7.06 6.50
N LEU A 226 19.78 -6.24 6.02
CA LEU A 226 20.10 -4.98 5.31
C LEU A 226 20.76 -3.97 6.24
N GLU A 227 20.25 -3.77 7.45
CA GLU A 227 20.83 -2.86 8.44
C GLU A 227 22.25 -3.30 8.83
N THR A 228 22.47 -4.61 9.01
CA THR A 228 23.80 -5.17 9.29
C THR A 228 24.75 -4.91 8.14
N TRP A 229 24.32 -5.16 6.89
CA TRP A 229 25.12 -4.90 5.70
C TRP A 229 25.47 -3.42 5.51
N LEU A 230 24.50 -2.51 5.70
CA LEU A 230 24.72 -1.06 5.63
C LEU A 230 25.66 -0.59 6.74
N THR A 231 25.53 -1.13 7.96
CA THR A 231 26.44 -0.85 9.08
C THR A 231 27.87 -1.27 8.77
N ASN A 232 28.05 -2.49 8.23
CA ASN A 232 29.36 -2.99 7.78
C ASN A 232 29.95 -2.15 6.63
N SER A 233 29.08 -1.55 5.81
CA SER A 233 29.41 -0.62 4.73
C SER A 233 29.59 0.82 5.20
N ARG A 234 29.51 1.08 6.52
CA ARG A 234 29.61 2.42 7.14
C ARG A 234 28.61 3.43 6.57
N CYS A 235 27.43 2.95 6.18
CA CYS A 235 26.32 3.74 5.65
C CYS A 235 25.20 3.81 6.69
N ARG A 236 24.51 4.95 6.76
CA ARG A 236 23.32 5.12 7.61
C ARG A 236 22.11 5.47 6.78
N VAL A 237 20.98 4.88 7.13
CA VAL A 237 19.66 5.13 6.53
C VAL A 237 18.67 5.33 7.67
N ASN A 238 17.79 6.34 7.60
CA ASN A 238 16.82 6.58 8.66
C ASN A 238 15.55 5.72 8.49
N GLU A 239 15.06 5.56 7.26
CA GLU A 239 13.82 4.82 6.95
C GLU A 239 14.01 3.84 5.79
N PHE A 240 13.20 2.77 5.77
CA PHE A 240 13.21 1.77 4.71
C PHE A 240 11.81 1.59 4.14
N THR A 241 11.71 1.52 2.81
CA THR A 241 10.50 1.13 2.10
C THR A 241 10.83 0.03 1.09
N TYR A 242 9.90 -0.91 0.90
CA TYR A 242 10.05 -2.05 -0.02
C TYR A 242 9.03 -1.88 -1.14
N LEU A 243 9.48 -1.69 -2.38
CA LEU A 243 8.56 -1.43 -3.50
C LEU A 243 7.88 -2.70 -4.02
N ILE A 244 8.48 -3.86 -3.77
CA ILE A 244 7.96 -5.13 -4.25
C ILE A 244 8.15 -6.16 -3.15
N ASN A 245 7.04 -6.67 -2.64
CA ASN A 245 7.03 -7.83 -1.75
C ASN A 245 6.31 -8.95 -2.49
N HIS A 246 7.02 -10.04 -2.78
CA HIS A 246 6.38 -11.30 -3.10
C HIS A 246 5.54 -11.70 -1.88
N SER A 247 4.22 -11.74 -2.05
CA SER A 247 3.31 -12.43 -1.13
C SER A 247 3.11 -13.86 -1.59
#